data_AF-A0A3D5UTN3-F1
#
_entry.id   AF-A0A3D5UTN3-F1
#
_cell.length_a   1.000
_cell.length_b   1.000
_cell.length_c   1.000
_cell.angle_alpha   90.00
_cell.angle_beta   90.00
_cell.angle_gamma   90.00
#
_symmetry.space_group_name_H-M   'P 1'
#
loop_
_entity.id
_entity.type
_entity.pdbx_description
1 polymer ?
#
loop_
_entity_poly.entity_id
_entity_poly.type
_entity_poly.pdbx_seq_one_letter_code
_entity_poly.pdbx_strand_id
1 'polypeptide(L)'
;DTACNLASLNLLQFRDADGRFDVEAFEHAVKLWTIVLEISVLMAQFPSREIAERSYKFRTLGLGFANIGGLLMSCGLGYDSREARSLTGAISAIMTGVCYATSAQMAKELGPFAGFEENREHMLRVMRNHARAAHGLNGGYEQVSVYPVPLDAASCPQPDLVDHARASWDLAVSMGERYGYRNAQTTVIAPTGTIGLVMDCDTTGIEPDFALVKFKKLAGGGYFKIINRAVPQALRTLGYSDKAIEAIVDYAVGLGTLANAPGVNHERLMERGFTPDKINVIEKALATAFDIRFAFNKWQLGEDFCTEVLGLDADAMDDLDFDMLAALGFTKQEIEAANLHVCGAMTLEGAPGLKDEHLPVFDCANPCGRIGKRYLSVESHIRMMAAAQPFISGAISKTINMPNNASVEDCKESYLLSWKLALKANALYRDGSKLSQPLNSQLLDDDIEDDEEESAVETLVAQPAQERARIVAERSAMQLAERVVASEKTRDRLPDRRKGYTQKALVGGHKVYLRTGEYDDGKIGEIFIDMHKEGAAFRSLMNNFAIAVSLGLQYGVPLEEYVEAFTFTRFEPAGLVQGNDRIKNATSILDYI
;
A
#
# COMPACT_ATOMS: atom_id res chain seq x y z
N ASP A 1 -11.18 -0.98 -24.50
CA ASP A 1 -10.13 -1.95 -24.89
C ASP A 1 -9.10 -1.32 -25.82
N THR A 2 -8.39 -0.30 -25.35
CA THR A 2 -7.14 0.17 -25.96
C THR A 2 -5.99 -0.30 -25.07
N ALA A 3 -4.81 -0.51 -25.64
CA ALA A 3 -3.58 -0.60 -24.87
C ALA A 3 -3.01 0.80 -24.67
N CYS A 4 -2.32 1.01 -23.55
CA CYS A 4 -1.70 2.27 -23.22
C CYS A 4 -0.18 2.07 -23.08
N ASN A 5 0.59 2.87 -23.81
CA ASN A 5 2.04 2.88 -23.66
C ASN A 5 2.41 3.84 -22.53
N LEU A 6 3.07 3.30 -21.50
CA LEU A 6 3.31 3.99 -20.24
C LEU A 6 4.78 4.39 -20.08
N ALA A 7 5.01 5.58 -19.53
CA ALA A 7 6.30 6.00 -19.01
C ALA A 7 6.09 6.91 -17.80
N SER A 8 7.11 7.08 -16.97
CA SER A 8 7.05 7.98 -15.82
C SER A 8 8.37 8.71 -15.62
N LEU A 9 8.29 10.00 -15.32
CA LEU A 9 9.44 10.84 -14.99
C LEU A 9 9.63 10.90 -13.46
N ASN A 10 10.86 10.66 -12.96
CA ASN A 10 11.19 10.90 -11.56
C ASN A 10 11.33 12.41 -11.32
N LEU A 11 10.37 13.02 -10.63
CA LEU A 11 10.30 14.48 -10.47
C LEU A 11 11.48 15.06 -9.68
N LEU A 12 12.10 14.28 -8.80
CA LEU A 12 13.23 14.75 -7.99
C LEU A 12 14.47 15.06 -8.84
N GLN A 13 14.58 14.47 -10.04
CA GLN A 13 15.67 14.75 -10.98
C GLN A 13 15.56 16.13 -11.63
N PHE A 14 14.41 16.79 -11.52
CA PHE A 14 14.18 18.15 -12.00
C PHE A 14 14.25 19.16 -10.86
N ARG A 15 14.72 18.78 -9.66
CA ARG A 15 15.00 19.71 -8.57
C ARG A 15 16.47 20.09 -8.62
N ASP A 16 16.75 21.39 -8.72
CA ASP A 16 18.12 21.89 -8.68
C ASP A 16 18.69 21.90 -7.24
N ALA A 17 19.95 22.32 -7.11
CA ALA A 17 20.64 22.40 -5.83
C ALA A 17 20.02 23.43 -4.87
N ASP A 18 19.43 24.50 -5.42
CA ASP A 18 18.77 25.57 -4.67
C ASP A 18 17.35 25.18 -4.24
N GLY A 19 16.87 24.03 -4.68
CA GLY A 19 15.56 23.48 -4.36
C GLY A 19 14.43 23.96 -5.26
N ARG A 20 14.76 24.63 -6.37
CA ARG A 20 13.82 25.05 -7.41
C ARG A 20 13.52 23.88 -8.35
N PHE A 21 12.33 23.89 -8.95
CA PHE A 21 11.97 22.94 -10.00
C PHE A 21 12.40 23.49 -11.37
N ASP A 22 13.27 22.76 -12.07
CA ASP A 22 13.72 23.05 -13.43
C ASP A 22 12.63 22.69 -14.45
N VAL A 23 11.77 23.67 -14.70
CA VAL A 23 10.64 23.55 -15.61
C VAL A 23 11.08 23.33 -17.06
N GLU A 24 12.16 23.96 -17.51
CA GLU A 24 12.61 23.87 -18.90
C GLU A 24 13.12 22.47 -19.22
N ALA A 25 13.92 21.89 -18.31
CA ALA A 25 14.36 20.50 -18.42
C ALA A 25 13.17 19.53 -18.38
N PHE A 26 12.18 19.81 -17.53
CA PHE A 26 10.97 19.00 -17.43
C PHE A 26 10.14 19.03 -18.72
N GLU A 27 9.87 20.22 -19.27
CA GLU A 27 9.15 20.38 -20.54
C GLU A 27 9.88 19.68 -21.70
N HIS A 28 11.20 19.80 -21.75
CA HIS A 28 12.02 19.10 -22.73
C HIS A 28 11.88 17.58 -22.62
N ALA A 29 12.00 17.04 -21.40
CA ALA A 29 11.84 15.61 -21.15
C ALA A 29 10.44 15.12 -21.51
N VAL A 30 9.39 15.87 -21.15
CA VAL A 30 8.00 15.57 -21.49
C VAL A 30 7.79 15.49 -23.00
N LYS A 31 8.33 16.46 -23.75
CA LYS A 31 8.27 16.45 -25.22
C LYS A 31 8.96 15.22 -25.82
N LEU A 32 10.17 14.91 -25.38
CA LEU A 32 10.91 13.74 -25.86
C LEU A 32 10.17 12.44 -25.57
N TRP A 33 9.71 12.24 -24.33
CA TRP A 33 8.99 11.03 -23.94
C TRP A 33 7.63 10.90 -24.62
N THR A 34 6.95 12.01 -24.91
CA THR A 34 5.71 11.98 -25.71
C THR A 34 5.98 11.40 -27.10
N ILE A 35 7.08 11.81 -27.74
CA ILE A 35 7.49 11.29 -29.06
C ILE A 35 7.88 9.81 -28.97
N VAL A 36 8.64 9.43 -27.94
CA VAL A 36 9.04 8.03 -27.72
C VAL A 36 7.82 7.12 -27.52
N LEU A 37 6.86 7.54 -26.71
CA LEU A 37 5.62 6.80 -26.49
C LEU A 37 4.77 6.70 -27.76
N GLU A 38 4.73 7.75 -28.57
CA GLU A 38 4.05 7.74 -29.86
C GLU A 38 4.71 6.79 -30.86
N ILE A 39 6.03 6.74 -30.90
CA ILE A 39 6.78 5.77 -31.72
C ILE A 39 6.49 4.34 -31.26
N SER A 40 6.45 4.10 -29.94
CA SER A 40 6.23 2.75 -29.41
C SER A 40 4.84 2.19 -29.73
N VAL A 41 3.85 3.03 -30.06
CA VAL A 41 2.54 2.57 -30.58
C VAL A 41 2.72 1.73 -31.85
N LEU A 42 3.69 2.07 -32.70
CA LEU A 42 3.97 1.36 -33.95
C LEU A 42 4.81 0.09 -33.74
N MET A 43 5.47 -0.04 -32.59
CA MET A 43 6.33 -1.18 -32.26
C MET A 43 5.62 -2.22 -31.39
N ALA A 44 4.49 -1.86 -30.79
CA ALA A 44 3.77 -2.70 -29.85
C ALA A 44 3.16 -3.95 -30.51
N GLN A 45 3.24 -5.07 -29.81
CA GLN A 45 2.53 -6.31 -30.12
C GLN A 45 1.33 -6.42 -29.18
N PHE A 46 0.16 -6.77 -29.72
CA PHE A 46 -1.10 -6.76 -28.97
C PHE A 46 -1.65 -8.18 -28.81
N PRO A 47 -2.22 -8.52 -27.64
CA PRO A 47 -2.69 -9.87 -27.35
C PRO A 47 -4.01 -10.24 -28.07
N SER A 48 -4.76 -9.23 -28.55
CA SER A 48 -5.97 -9.44 -29.34
C SER A 48 -6.06 -8.47 -30.51
N ARG A 49 -6.82 -8.87 -31.53
CA ARG A 49 -7.08 -8.06 -32.73
C ARG A 49 -7.80 -6.76 -32.37
N GLU A 50 -8.80 -6.82 -31.50
CA GLU A 50 -9.61 -5.67 -31.10
C GLU A 50 -8.76 -4.63 -30.38
N ILE A 51 -7.87 -5.08 -29.48
CA ILE A 51 -6.93 -4.19 -28.78
C ILE A 51 -5.96 -3.56 -29.78
N ALA A 52 -5.44 -4.34 -30.74
CA ALA A 52 -4.57 -3.80 -31.79
C ALA A 52 -5.26 -2.70 -32.61
N GLU A 53 -6.42 -3.01 -33.18
CA GLU A 53 -7.20 -2.09 -34.02
C GLU A 53 -7.53 -0.79 -33.28
N ARG A 54 -8.00 -0.89 -32.03
CA ARG A 54 -8.34 0.28 -31.21
C ARG A 54 -7.10 1.08 -30.80
N SER A 55 -5.99 0.41 -30.47
CA SER A 55 -4.74 1.09 -30.11
C SER A 55 -4.15 1.86 -31.28
N TYR A 56 -4.23 1.33 -32.51
CA TYR A 56 -3.84 2.07 -33.71
C TYR A 56 -4.83 3.19 -34.05
N LYS A 57 -6.14 2.96 -33.89
CA LYS A 57 -7.18 3.97 -34.19
C LYS A 57 -7.05 5.20 -33.28
N PHE A 58 -6.80 5.01 -31.99
CA PHE A 58 -6.84 6.07 -30.97
C PHE A 58 -5.46 6.51 -30.45
N ARG A 59 -4.42 5.69 -30.61
CA ARG A 59 -3.02 6.02 -30.27
C ARG A 59 -2.87 6.53 -28.84
N THR A 60 -3.45 5.82 -27.88
CA THR A 60 -3.48 6.24 -26.47
C THR A 60 -2.12 6.08 -25.79
N LEU A 61 -1.61 7.17 -25.22
CA LEU A 61 -0.39 7.20 -24.43
C LEU A 61 -0.72 7.41 -22.95
N GLY A 62 0.28 7.19 -22.10
CA GLY A 62 0.20 7.40 -20.67
C GLY A 62 1.55 7.84 -20.10
N LEU A 63 1.94 9.08 -20.38
CA LEU A 63 3.03 9.71 -19.64
C LEU A 63 2.52 10.16 -18.26
N GLY A 64 3.25 9.77 -17.23
CA GLY A 64 3.03 10.20 -15.85
C GLY A 64 4.32 10.64 -15.18
N PHE A 65 4.28 10.71 -13.87
CA PHE A 65 5.44 10.99 -13.04
C PHE A 65 5.46 10.12 -11.80
N ALA A 66 6.62 10.07 -11.15
CA ALA A 66 6.85 9.43 -9.86
C ALA A 66 7.53 10.40 -8.90
N ASN A 67 7.56 10.03 -7.62
CA ASN A 67 8.33 10.71 -6.58
C ASN A 67 7.87 12.14 -6.24
N ILE A 68 6.58 12.46 -6.42
CA ILE A 68 6.06 13.77 -6.00
C ILE A 68 6.16 13.95 -4.48
N GLY A 69 5.87 12.91 -3.69
CA GLY A 69 5.97 12.99 -2.23
C GLY A 69 7.40 13.27 -1.77
N GLY A 70 8.38 12.63 -2.40
CA GLY A 70 9.81 12.89 -2.15
C GLY A 70 10.23 14.30 -2.56
N LEU A 71 9.74 14.80 -3.71
CA LEU A 71 9.96 16.19 -4.14
C LEU A 71 9.40 17.18 -3.12
N LEU A 72 8.12 17.04 -2.75
CA LEU A 72 7.42 17.93 -1.82
C LEU A 72 8.12 17.97 -0.45
N MET A 73 8.45 16.80 0.09
CA MET A 73 9.19 16.69 1.35
C MET A 73 10.56 17.38 1.24
N SER A 74 11.32 17.14 0.17
CA SER A 74 12.63 17.79 -0.06
C SER A 74 12.54 19.32 -0.18
N CYS A 75 11.39 19.84 -0.61
CA CYS A 75 11.08 21.28 -0.65
C CYS A 75 10.60 21.83 0.71
N GLY A 76 10.52 21.01 1.76
CA GLY A 76 10.02 21.43 3.07
C GLY A 76 8.50 21.64 3.10
N LEU A 77 7.76 21.06 2.16
CA LEU A 77 6.31 21.23 2.05
C LEU A 77 5.58 19.98 2.56
N GLY A 78 4.67 20.17 3.51
CA GLY A 78 3.75 19.10 3.92
C GLY A 78 2.88 18.66 2.75
N TYR A 79 2.72 17.35 2.58
CA TYR A 79 1.98 16.79 1.44
C TYR A 79 0.53 17.33 1.38
N ASP A 80 -0.13 17.56 2.53
CA ASP A 80 -1.47 18.16 2.59
C ASP A 80 -1.51 19.70 2.55
N SER A 81 -0.37 20.38 2.40
CA SER A 81 -0.33 21.85 2.33
C SER A 81 -0.95 22.39 1.04
N ARG A 82 -1.38 23.65 1.07
CA ARG A 82 -1.96 24.32 -0.11
C ARG A 82 -0.90 24.54 -1.19
N GLU A 83 0.32 24.81 -0.76
CA GLU A 83 1.53 25.00 -1.54
C GLU A 83 1.92 23.71 -2.25
N ALA A 84 1.95 22.57 -1.54
CA ALA A 84 2.25 21.26 -2.14
C ALA A 84 1.23 20.85 -3.19
N ARG A 85 -0.07 21.06 -2.90
CA ARG A 85 -1.15 20.81 -3.87
C ARG A 85 -1.03 21.71 -5.10
N SER A 86 -0.76 22.99 -4.91
CA SER A 86 -0.58 23.94 -6.01
C SER A 86 0.63 23.58 -6.90
N LEU A 87 1.78 23.27 -6.29
CA LEU A 87 2.97 22.82 -7.00
C LEU A 87 2.71 21.54 -7.80
N THR A 88 2.04 20.56 -7.20
CA THR A 88 1.65 19.30 -7.87
C THR A 88 0.70 19.56 -9.04
N GLY A 89 -0.26 20.46 -8.87
CA GLY A 89 -1.20 20.88 -9.92
C GLY A 89 -0.47 21.55 -11.09
N ALA A 90 0.48 22.45 -10.81
CA ALA A 90 1.26 23.14 -11.84
C ALA A 90 2.12 22.15 -12.65
N ILE A 91 2.84 21.23 -11.99
CA ILE A 91 3.65 20.18 -12.65
C ILE A 91 2.75 19.28 -13.52
N SER A 92 1.58 18.88 -13.01
CA SER A 92 0.61 18.07 -13.75
C SER A 92 0.05 18.81 -14.97
N ALA A 93 -0.23 20.11 -14.83
CA ALA A 93 -0.70 20.98 -15.90
C ALA A 93 0.34 21.14 -17.01
N ILE A 94 1.60 21.42 -16.66
CA ILE A 94 2.71 21.53 -17.60
C ILE A 94 2.89 20.21 -18.37
N MET A 95 2.97 19.09 -17.65
CA MET A 95 3.18 17.78 -18.27
C MET A 95 2.13 17.48 -19.35
N THR A 96 0.85 17.63 -19.02
CA THR A 96 -0.21 17.31 -19.99
C THR A 96 -0.37 18.36 -21.07
N GLY A 97 -0.18 19.65 -20.75
CA GLY A 97 -0.20 20.74 -21.73
C GLY A 97 0.88 20.53 -22.80
N VAL A 98 2.12 20.28 -22.38
CA VAL A 98 3.25 20.00 -23.29
C VAL A 98 3.03 18.71 -24.07
N CYS A 99 2.50 17.65 -23.45
CA CYS A 99 2.11 16.42 -24.16
C CYS A 99 1.13 16.68 -25.30
N TYR A 100 0.03 17.41 -25.06
CA TYR A 100 -0.95 17.70 -26.10
C TYR A 100 -0.46 18.70 -27.14
N ALA A 101 0.33 19.69 -26.74
CA ALA A 101 1.01 20.59 -27.68
C ALA A 101 1.94 19.80 -28.61
N THR A 102 2.73 18.86 -28.07
CA THR A 102 3.60 17.96 -28.84
C THR A 102 2.78 17.04 -29.73
N SER A 103 1.67 16.49 -29.24
CA SER A 103 0.74 15.67 -30.02
C SER A 103 0.14 16.44 -31.20
N ALA A 104 -0.24 17.71 -31.01
CA ALA A 104 -0.74 18.57 -32.09
C ALA A 104 0.35 18.96 -33.09
N GLN A 105 1.58 19.18 -32.62
CA GLN A 105 2.76 19.38 -33.49
C GLN A 105 3.01 18.15 -34.38
N MET A 106 2.92 16.94 -33.82
CA MET A 106 3.03 15.70 -34.60
C MET A 106 1.85 15.54 -35.57
N ALA A 107 0.63 15.94 -35.17
CA ALA A 107 -0.55 15.88 -36.04
C ALA A 107 -0.43 16.80 -37.27
N LYS A 108 0.22 17.96 -37.13
CA LYS A 108 0.52 18.85 -38.26
C LYS A 108 1.34 18.14 -39.34
N GLU A 109 2.31 17.33 -38.96
CA GLU A 109 3.25 16.70 -39.90
C GLU A 109 2.76 15.31 -40.37
N LEU A 110 2.04 14.56 -39.52
CA LEU A 110 1.67 13.16 -39.74
C LEU A 110 0.15 12.90 -39.84
N GLY A 111 -0.66 13.94 -39.66
CA GLY A 111 -2.11 13.85 -39.47
C GLY A 111 -2.53 13.46 -38.04
N PRO A 112 -3.75 13.78 -37.62
CA PRO A 112 -4.28 13.38 -36.31
C PRO A 112 -4.52 11.85 -36.23
N PHE A 113 -4.88 11.33 -35.05
CA PHE A 113 -5.30 9.92 -34.95
C PHE A 113 -6.55 9.64 -35.80
N ALA A 114 -6.73 8.41 -36.24
CA ALA A 114 -7.75 8.05 -37.23
C ALA A 114 -9.18 8.34 -36.77
N GLY A 115 -9.47 8.22 -35.47
CA GLY A 115 -10.76 8.56 -34.88
C GLY A 115 -10.97 10.05 -34.57
N PHE A 116 -10.06 10.95 -34.97
CA PHE A 116 -10.12 12.34 -34.54
C PHE A 116 -11.32 13.10 -35.10
N GLU A 117 -11.66 12.93 -36.38
CA GLU A 117 -12.74 13.71 -37.00
C GLU A 117 -14.09 13.42 -36.33
N GLU A 118 -14.37 12.15 -36.03
CA GLU A 118 -15.55 11.72 -35.26
C GLU A 118 -15.56 12.33 -33.84
N ASN A 119 -14.38 12.55 -33.24
CA ASN A 119 -14.22 13.02 -31.86
C ASN A 119 -13.91 14.52 -31.75
N ARG A 120 -13.83 15.25 -32.86
CA ARG A 120 -13.21 16.59 -32.93
C ARG A 120 -13.86 17.57 -31.96
N GLU A 121 -15.18 17.68 -32.02
CA GLU A 121 -15.93 18.62 -31.16
C GLU A 121 -15.76 18.30 -29.68
N HIS A 122 -15.84 17.02 -29.30
CA HIS A 122 -15.69 16.59 -27.91
C HIS A 122 -14.26 16.79 -27.40
N MET A 123 -13.26 16.48 -28.23
CA MET A 123 -11.87 16.62 -27.86
C MET A 123 -11.49 18.08 -27.67
N LEU A 124 -11.83 18.96 -28.63
CA LEU A 124 -11.53 20.39 -28.52
C LEU A 124 -12.21 21.03 -27.30
N ARG A 125 -13.46 20.62 -26.99
CA ARG A 125 -14.16 21.03 -25.77
C ARG A 125 -13.38 20.63 -24.51
N VAL A 126 -12.91 19.39 -24.43
CA VAL A 126 -12.13 18.89 -23.30
C VAL A 126 -10.82 19.66 -23.14
N MET A 127 -10.11 19.96 -24.24
CA MET A 127 -8.86 20.74 -24.19
C MET A 127 -9.09 22.17 -23.70
N ARG A 128 -10.17 22.82 -24.15
CA ARG A 128 -10.54 24.14 -23.61
C ARG A 128 -10.88 24.09 -22.12
N ASN A 129 -11.55 23.04 -21.64
CA ASN A 129 -11.82 22.88 -20.21
C ASN A 129 -10.54 22.69 -19.39
N HIS A 130 -9.57 21.91 -19.87
CA HIS A 130 -8.27 21.80 -19.24
C HIS A 130 -7.53 23.14 -19.19
N ALA A 131 -7.53 23.90 -20.30
CA ALA A 131 -6.94 25.22 -20.34
C ALA A 131 -7.60 26.18 -19.34
N ARG A 132 -8.95 26.19 -19.23
CA ARG A 132 -9.66 26.98 -18.21
C ARG A 132 -9.23 26.62 -16.78
N ALA A 133 -9.07 25.33 -16.48
CA ALA A 133 -8.56 24.88 -15.18
C ALA A 133 -7.11 25.36 -14.95
N ALA A 134 -6.25 25.30 -15.97
CA ALA A 134 -4.85 25.75 -15.88
C ALA A 134 -4.74 27.27 -15.69
N HIS A 135 -5.69 28.03 -16.24
CA HIS A 135 -5.82 29.47 -16.01
C HIS A 135 -6.42 29.83 -14.65
N GLY A 136 -6.82 28.85 -13.83
CA GLY A 136 -7.34 29.10 -12.49
C GLY A 136 -8.83 29.46 -12.45
N LEU A 137 -9.60 29.17 -13.52
CA LEU A 137 -10.99 29.61 -13.61
C LEU A 137 -11.94 28.72 -12.80
N ASN A 138 -12.77 29.33 -11.94
CA ASN A 138 -13.78 28.65 -11.14
C ASN A 138 -15.11 28.37 -11.88
N GLY A 139 -15.19 28.70 -13.17
CA GLY A 139 -16.41 28.55 -13.95
C GLY A 139 -16.18 28.75 -15.45
N GLY A 140 -17.25 28.61 -16.24
CA GLY A 140 -17.19 28.70 -17.70
C GLY A 140 -16.77 27.41 -18.40
N TYR A 141 -16.75 26.28 -17.68
CA TYR A 141 -16.49 24.97 -18.25
C TYR A 141 -17.65 24.52 -19.16
N GLU A 142 -17.30 23.95 -20.31
CA GLU A 142 -18.24 23.49 -21.32
C GLU A 142 -18.69 22.04 -21.04
N GLN A 143 -20.00 21.82 -20.89
CA GLN A 143 -20.63 20.50 -20.76
C GLN A 143 -20.00 19.57 -19.70
N VAL A 144 -19.77 20.12 -18.50
CA VAL A 144 -19.39 19.33 -17.31
C VAL A 144 -20.40 19.58 -16.20
N SER A 145 -20.82 18.50 -15.53
CA SER A 145 -21.81 18.56 -14.45
C SER A 145 -21.21 18.98 -13.11
N VAL A 146 -19.92 18.72 -12.92
CA VAL A 146 -19.14 19.09 -11.73
C VAL A 146 -17.88 19.81 -12.21
N TYR A 147 -17.61 20.98 -11.64
CA TYR A 147 -16.41 21.74 -12.00
C TYR A 147 -15.18 21.13 -11.34
N PRO A 148 -14.07 20.96 -12.09
CA PRO A 148 -12.82 20.48 -11.52
C PRO A 148 -12.21 21.53 -10.60
N VAL A 149 -11.31 21.10 -9.71
CA VAL A 149 -10.49 22.02 -8.92
C VAL A 149 -9.52 22.74 -9.87
N PRO A 150 -9.56 24.08 -9.96
CA PRO A 150 -8.66 24.81 -10.85
C PRO A 150 -7.27 24.95 -10.25
N LEU A 151 -6.30 25.34 -11.07
CA LEU A 151 -4.93 25.60 -10.62
C LEU A 151 -4.90 26.78 -9.63
N ASP A 152 -4.40 26.52 -8.42
CA ASP A 152 -4.29 27.52 -7.37
C ASP A 152 -2.99 28.33 -7.49
N ALA A 153 -2.95 29.22 -8.48
CA ALA A 153 -1.79 30.05 -8.79
C ALA A 153 -1.25 30.82 -7.57
N ALA A 154 -2.13 31.29 -6.68
CA ALA A 154 -1.77 32.12 -5.55
C ALA A 154 -0.94 31.40 -4.48
N SER A 155 -1.08 30.08 -4.40
CA SER A 155 -0.35 29.26 -3.41
C SER A 155 0.86 28.54 -4.01
N CYS A 156 1.13 28.71 -5.30
CA CYS A 156 2.27 28.02 -5.93
C CYS A 156 3.57 28.64 -5.40
N PRO A 157 4.46 27.86 -4.76
CA PRO A 157 5.72 28.39 -4.21
C PRO A 157 6.68 28.87 -5.31
N GLN A 158 6.45 28.44 -6.56
CA GLN A 158 7.25 28.80 -7.72
C GLN A 158 6.35 29.40 -8.83
N PRO A 159 6.17 30.74 -8.86
CA PRO A 159 5.21 31.39 -9.76
C PRO A 159 5.40 31.14 -11.24
N ASP A 160 6.64 30.97 -11.72
CA ASP A 160 6.93 30.69 -13.13
C ASP A 160 6.32 29.36 -13.60
N LEU A 161 6.15 28.37 -12.73
CA LEU A 161 5.44 27.12 -13.09
C LEU A 161 3.99 27.38 -13.51
N VAL A 162 3.34 28.38 -12.93
CA VAL A 162 1.97 28.76 -13.29
C VAL A 162 1.95 29.34 -14.71
N ASP A 163 2.94 30.17 -15.05
CA ASP A 163 3.03 30.80 -16.37
C ASP A 163 3.31 29.75 -17.46
N HIS A 164 4.22 28.81 -17.18
CA HIS A 164 4.49 27.65 -18.04
C HIS A 164 3.26 26.73 -18.19
N ALA A 165 2.53 26.48 -17.10
CA ALA A 165 1.27 25.72 -17.14
C ALA A 165 0.25 26.36 -18.08
N ARG A 166 0.04 27.68 -17.97
CA ARG A 166 -0.89 28.42 -18.84
C ARG A 166 -0.44 28.40 -20.31
N ALA A 167 0.83 28.73 -20.55
CA ALA A 167 1.40 28.80 -21.89
C ALA A 167 1.34 27.45 -22.62
N SER A 168 1.64 26.35 -21.92
CA SER A 168 1.58 25.01 -22.50
C SER A 168 0.16 24.61 -22.93
N TRP A 169 -0.86 24.97 -22.14
CA TRP A 169 -2.26 24.72 -22.50
C TRP A 169 -2.79 25.64 -23.60
N ASP A 170 -2.40 26.91 -23.61
CA ASP A 170 -2.73 27.84 -24.71
C ASP A 170 -2.15 27.34 -26.04
N LEU A 171 -0.91 26.84 -26.01
CA LEU A 171 -0.29 26.20 -27.16
C LEU A 171 -1.01 24.91 -27.57
N ALA A 172 -1.37 24.05 -26.60
CA ALA A 172 -2.08 22.81 -26.86
C ALA A 172 -3.45 23.03 -27.51
N VAL A 173 -4.21 24.02 -27.06
CA VAL A 173 -5.52 24.38 -27.63
C VAL A 173 -5.34 24.99 -29.02
N SER A 174 -4.50 26.02 -29.17
CA SER A 174 -4.34 26.72 -30.44
C SER A 174 -3.80 25.82 -31.56
N MET A 175 -2.85 24.94 -31.25
CA MET A 175 -2.33 23.97 -32.22
C MET A 175 -3.36 22.88 -32.53
N GLY A 176 -4.07 22.39 -31.51
CA GLY A 176 -5.07 21.35 -31.69
C GLY A 176 -6.30 21.78 -32.48
N GLU A 177 -6.75 23.03 -32.32
CA GLU A 177 -7.83 23.59 -33.14
C GLU A 177 -7.46 23.65 -34.63
N ARG A 178 -6.19 23.96 -34.92
CA ARG A 178 -5.68 24.09 -36.28
C ARG A 178 -5.35 22.75 -36.95
N TYR A 179 -4.71 21.83 -36.22
CA TYR A 179 -4.11 20.61 -36.79
C TYR A 179 -4.70 19.30 -36.26
N GLY A 180 -5.54 19.37 -35.23
CA GLY A 180 -5.96 18.20 -34.46
C GLY A 180 -4.86 17.65 -33.56
N TYR A 181 -5.06 16.44 -33.05
CA TYR A 181 -4.13 15.77 -32.14
C TYR A 181 -3.74 14.41 -32.68
N ARG A 182 -2.49 14.01 -32.45
CA ARG A 182 -1.99 12.70 -32.85
C ARG A 182 -2.44 11.58 -31.91
N ASN A 183 -2.86 11.92 -30.69
CA ASN A 183 -3.17 10.97 -29.63
C ASN A 183 -4.49 11.32 -28.96
N ALA A 184 -5.39 10.35 -28.78
CA ALA A 184 -6.66 10.58 -28.07
C ALA A 184 -6.46 10.83 -26.56
N GLN A 185 -5.45 10.18 -25.97
CA GLN A 185 -5.02 10.35 -24.58
C GLN A 185 -3.49 10.44 -24.56
N THR A 186 -2.93 11.29 -23.71
CA THR A 186 -1.47 11.49 -23.62
C THR A 186 -0.88 11.19 -22.25
N THR A 187 -1.66 11.30 -21.18
CA THR A 187 -1.17 11.27 -19.80
C THR A 187 -2.00 10.40 -18.87
N VAL A 188 -1.33 9.70 -17.97
CA VAL A 188 -1.91 8.91 -16.88
C VAL A 188 -0.87 8.80 -15.76
N ILE A 189 -1.29 8.94 -14.50
CA ILE A 189 -0.38 8.68 -13.38
C ILE A 189 -0.59 7.22 -12.98
N ALA A 190 0.26 6.34 -13.51
CA ALA A 190 0.22 4.91 -13.23
C ALA A 190 0.92 4.56 -11.90
N PRO A 191 0.67 3.36 -11.33
CA PRO A 191 1.47 2.86 -10.22
C PRO A 191 2.90 2.66 -10.70
N THR A 192 3.86 3.13 -9.91
CA THR A 192 5.29 3.02 -10.26
C THR A 192 6.05 2.12 -9.29
N GLY A 193 5.39 1.12 -8.69
CA GLY A 193 6.00 0.23 -7.70
C GLY A 193 7.35 -0.34 -8.13
N THR A 194 7.39 -1.12 -9.23
CA THR A 194 8.64 -1.73 -9.70
C THR A 194 9.61 -0.71 -10.29
N ILE A 195 9.15 0.19 -11.17
CA ILE A 195 10.03 1.14 -11.86
C ILE A 195 10.55 2.24 -10.95
N GLY A 196 9.80 2.62 -9.91
CA GLY A 196 10.20 3.59 -8.91
C GLY A 196 11.37 3.09 -8.09
N LEU A 197 11.39 1.79 -7.74
CA LEU A 197 12.57 1.17 -7.13
C LEU A 197 13.79 1.19 -8.05
N VAL A 198 13.60 0.99 -9.36
CA VAL A 198 14.71 1.05 -10.35
C VAL A 198 15.23 2.48 -10.54
N MET A 199 14.36 3.48 -10.40
CA MET A 199 14.70 4.91 -10.51
C MET A 199 15.14 5.55 -9.18
N ASP A 200 15.31 4.75 -8.12
CA ASP A 200 15.59 5.20 -6.76
C ASP A 200 14.61 6.30 -6.27
N CYS A 201 13.33 6.16 -6.58
CA CYS A 201 12.29 7.04 -6.07
C CYS A 201 12.03 6.79 -4.57
N ASP A 202 11.92 7.85 -3.78
CA ASP A 202 11.50 7.76 -2.38
C ASP A 202 10.01 7.42 -2.27
N THR A 203 9.18 7.99 -3.16
CA THR A 203 7.74 7.72 -3.24
C THR A 203 7.30 7.28 -4.64
N THR A 204 6.21 6.51 -4.70
CA THR A 204 5.72 5.95 -5.97
C THR A 204 4.62 6.82 -6.56
N GLY A 205 4.75 7.20 -7.84
CA GLY A 205 3.68 7.90 -8.55
C GLY A 205 3.37 9.24 -7.90
N ILE A 206 2.08 9.42 -7.55
CA ILE A 206 1.58 10.53 -6.75
C ILE A 206 1.52 10.23 -5.24
N GLU A 207 1.92 9.04 -4.79
CA GLU A 207 1.81 8.65 -3.39
C GLU A 207 2.70 9.53 -2.48
N PRO A 208 2.24 9.85 -1.25
CA PRO A 208 3.14 10.28 -0.20
C PRO A 208 4.06 9.11 0.18
N ASP A 209 5.02 9.36 1.06
CA ASP A 209 5.82 8.25 1.57
C ASP A 209 4.98 7.33 2.45
N PHE A 210 5.28 6.04 2.40
CA PHE A 210 4.59 5.04 3.21
C PHE A 210 5.09 5.04 4.66
N ALA A 211 6.41 5.11 4.83
CA ALA A 211 7.08 5.15 6.13
C ALA A 211 8.47 5.80 5.98
N LEU A 212 8.87 6.59 6.98
CA LEU A 212 10.13 7.35 6.97
C LEU A 212 11.38 6.46 7.04
N VAL A 213 11.30 5.33 7.75
CA VAL A 213 12.36 4.32 7.84
C VAL A 213 11.85 3.01 7.23
N LYS A 214 12.63 2.47 6.29
CA LYS A 214 12.29 1.26 5.53
C LYS A 214 13.37 0.19 5.74
N PHE A 215 12.96 -1.07 5.67
CA PHE A 215 13.86 -2.21 5.82
C PHE A 215 14.14 -2.86 4.47
N LYS A 216 15.42 -3.00 4.14
CA LYS A 216 15.87 -3.70 2.94
C LYS A 216 16.44 -5.05 3.32
N LYS A 217 15.83 -6.13 2.82
CA LYS A 217 16.36 -7.49 2.98
C LYS A 217 17.62 -7.68 2.12
N LEU A 218 18.68 -8.19 2.72
CA LEU A 218 19.93 -8.50 2.02
C LEU A 218 19.88 -9.90 1.41
N ALA A 219 20.58 -10.10 0.28
CA ALA A 219 20.61 -11.39 -0.43
C ALA A 219 21.22 -12.54 0.39
N GLY A 220 21.96 -12.23 1.46
CA GLY A 220 22.56 -13.21 2.39
C GLY A 220 21.76 -13.43 3.68
N GLY A 221 20.55 -12.88 3.81
CA GLY A 221 19.81 -12.81 5.07
C GLY A 221 20.10 -11.53 5.86
N GLY A 222 19.23 -11.21 6.83
CA GLY A 222 19.27 -9.96 7.58
C GLY A 222 18.63 -8.76 6.85
N TYR A 223 18.46 -7.67 7.59
CA TYR A 223 17.81 -6.45 7.13
C TYR A 223 18.70 -5.23 7.37
N PHE A 224 18.57 -4.23 6.50
CA PHE A 224 19.25 -2.95 6.62
C PHE A 224 18.22 -1.82 6.67
N LYS A 225 18.32 -0.94 7.68
CA LYS A 225 17.45 0.23 7.84
C LYS A 225 17.89 1.35 6.91
N ILE A 226 16.94 1.93 6.19
CA ILE A 226 17.16 3.05 5.27
C ILE A 226 16.15 4.13 5.63
N ILE A 227 16.65 5.31 6.04
CA ILE A 227 15.80 6.49 6.13
C ILE A 227 15.52 7.05 4.73
N ASN A 228 14.32 7.58 4.53
CA ASN A 228 13.97 8.32 3.31
C ASN A 228 14.99 9.44 3.06
N ARG A 229 15.55 9.48 1.84
CA ARG A 229 16.64 10.40 1.48
C ARG A 229 16.16 11.86 1.42
N ALA A 230 14.86 12.07 1.27
CA ALA A 230 14.22 13.37 1.35
C ALA A 230 14.23 13.93 2.78
N VAL A 231 14.33 13.11 3.84
CA VAL A 231 14.28 13.60 5.23
C VAL A 231 15.44 14.55 5.56
N PRO A 232 16.73 14.15 5.39
CA PRO A 232 17.84 15.07 5.63
C PRO A 232 17.77 16.31 4.73
N GLN A 233 17.33 16.15 3.47
CA GLN A 233 17.21 17.26 2.54
C GLN A 233 16.14 18.26 2.97
N ALA A 234 14.98 17.79 3.41
CA ALA A 234 13.89 18.59 3.94
C ALA A 234 14.35 19.39 5.17
N LEU A 235 15.06 18.75 6.10
CA LEU A 235 15.58 19.41 7.29
C LEU A 235 16.59 20.53 6.92
N ARG A 236 17.45 20.32 5.92
CA ARG A 236 18.31 21.41 5.40
C ARG A 236 17.48 22.55 4.84
N THR A 237 16.47 22.25 4.03
CA THR A 237 15.55 23.26 3.46
C THR A 237 14.82 24.06 4.55
N LEU A 238 14.48 23.40 5.67
CA LEU A 238 13.83 24.02 6.84
C LEU A 238 14.80 24.77 7.76
N GLY A 239 16.10 24.80 7.44
CA GLY A 239 17.12 25.59 8.14
C GLY A 239 17.78 24.90 9.34
N TYR A 240 17.68 23.57 9.47
CA TYR A 240 18.40 22.83 10.51
C TYR A 240 19.89 22.68 10.18
N SER A 241 20.75 22.83 11.19
CA SER A 241 22.19 22.58 11.05
C SER A 241 22.50 21.09 10.86
N ASP A 242 23.62 20.74 10.21
CA ASP A 242 24.01 19.34 10.00
C ASP A 242 24.04 18.51 11.30
N LYS A 243 24.47 19.09 12.42
CA LYS A 243 24.46 18.42 13.74
C LYS A 243 23.04 18.10 14.23
N ALA A 244 22.09 19.00 13.99
CA ALA A 244 20.69 18.77 14.36
C ALA A 244 20.07 17.72 13.43
N ILE A 245 20.43 17.73 12.15
CA ILE A 245 19.99 16.75 11.17
C ILE A 245 20.48 15.35 11.56
N GLU A 246 21.77 15.21 11.88
CA GLU A 246 22.35 13.96 12.35
C GLU A 246 21.60 13.44 13.58
N ALA A 247 21.39 14.28 14.60
CA ALA A 247 20.65 13.90 15.81
C ALA A 247 19.19 13.46 15.53
N ILE A 248 18.50 14.12 14.60
CA ILE A 248 17.11 13.77 14.21
C ILE A 248 17.08 12.45 13.42
N VAL A 249 18.05 12.25 12.51
CA VAL A 249 18.18 11.02 11.71
C VAL A 249 18.53 9.84 12.62
N ASP A 250 19.48 10.02 13.53
CA ASP A 250 19.89 9.01 14.51
C ASP A 250 18.74 8.63 15.44
N TYR A 251 17.91 9.60 15.86
CA TYR A 251 16.69 9.31 16.61
C TYR A 251 15.72 8.42 15.83
N ALA A 252 15.54 8.67 14.53
CA ALA A 252 14.62 7.90 13.70
C ALA A 252 15.14 6.49 13.38
N VAL A 253 16.43 6.37 13.03
CA VAL A 253 17.04 5.11 12.57
C VAL A 253 17.57 4.25 13.72
N GLY A 254 17.98 4.88 14.82
CA GLY A 254 18.69 4.26 15.92
C GLY A 254 20.21 4.25 15.69
N LEU A 255 20.97 4.18 16.79
CA LEU A 255 22.44 4.17 16.76
C LEU A 255 23.03 2.77 16.52
N GLY A 256 22.20 1.72 16.58
CA GLY A 256 22.64 0.34 16.36
C GLY A 256 23.59 -0.21 17.42
N THR A 257 23.71 0.42 18.58
CA THR A 257 24.63 0.03 19.66
C THR A 257 24.01 0.28 21.04
N LEU A 258 24.33 -0.57 22.02
CA LEU A 258 23.95 -0.37 23.43
C LEU A 258 24.93 0.55 24.18
N ALA A 259 26.00 1.01 23.51
CA ALA A 259 26.94 1.93 24.11
C ALA A 259 26.26 3.25 24.51
N ASN A 260 26.27 3.57 25.80
CA ASN A 260 25.60 4.74 26.38
C ASN A 260 24.06 4.75 26.24
N ALA A 261 23.45 3.61 25.92
CA ALA A 261 22.00 3.49 25.89
C ALA A 261 21.39 3.74 27.29
N PRO A 262 20.22 4.38 27.39
CA PRO A 262 19.49 4.46 28.65
C PRO A 262 18.96 3.07 29.05
N GLY A 263 18.95 2.75 30.34
CA GLY A 263 18.40 1.47 30.81
C GLY A 263 19.34 0.30 30.57
N VAL A 264 19.20 -0.41 29.45
CA VAL A 264 20.10 -1.52 29.08
C VAL A 264 21.32 -0.97 28.35
N ASN A 265 22.52 -1.14 28.92
CA ASN A 265 23.77 -0.70 28.30
C ASN A 265 24.97 -1.58 28.71
N HIS A 266 26.14 -1.32 28.12
CA HIS A 266 27.34 -2.14 28.37
C HIS A 266 27.71 -2.23 29.85
N GLU A 267 27.66 -1.11 30.59
CA GLU A 267 28.01 -1.09 32.01
C GLU A 267 27.06 -1.98 32.82
N ARG A 268 25.75 -1.82 32.64
CA ARG A 268 24.74 -2.59 33.38
C ARG A 268 24.64 -4.06 32.97
N LEU A 269 25.07 -4.39 31.75
CA LEU A 269 25.26 -5.78 31.32
C LEU A 269 26.50 -6.39 31.98
N MET A 270 27.62 -5.66 32.05
CA MET A 270 28.83 -6.13 32.76
C MET A 270 28.56 -6.37 34.25
N GLU A 271 27.77 -5.52 34.90
CA GLU A 271 27.30 -5.72 36.29
C GLU A 271 26.53 -7.04 36.48
N ARG A 272 25.93 -7.56 35.40
CA ARG A 272 25.16 -8.81 35.37
C ARG A 272 25.96 -10.00 34.82
N GLY A 273 27.28 -9.86 34.70
CA GLY A 273 28.17 -10.95 34.31
C GLY A 273 28.44 -11.09 32.82
N PHE A 274 27.97 -10.16 31.97
CA PHE A 274 28.36 -10.14 30.56
C PHE A 274 29.82 -9.75 30.39
N THR A 275 30.57 -10.59 29.68
CA THR A 275 31.95 -10.30 29.31
C THR A 275 32.01 -9.41 28.06
N PRO A 276 33.13 -8.71 27.80
CA PRO A 276 33.31 -7.93 26.56
C PRO A 276 33.07 -8.75 25.28
N ASP A 277 33.42 -10.04 25.29
CA ASP A 277 33.18 -10.92 24.15
C ASP A 277 31.69 -11.19 23.92
N LYS A 278 30.90 -11.38 24.99
CA LYS A 278 29.45 -11.57 24.89
C LYS A 278 28.74 -10.29 24.46
N ILE A 279 29.19 -9.13 24.96
CA ILE A 279 28.69 -7.83 24.51
C ILE A 279 28.98 -7.64 23.02
N ASN A 280 30.17 -7.98 22.54
CA ASN A 280 30.50 -7.92 21.11
C ASN A 280 29.63 -8.85 20.24
N VAL A 281 29.15 -9.98 20.78
CA VAL A 281 28.19 -10.85 20.07
C VAL A 281 26.83 -10.15 19.95
N ILE A 282 26.33 -9.55 21.03
CA ILE A 282 25.09 -8.76 21.03
C ILE A 282 25.19 -7.60 20.04
N GLU A 283 26.26 -6.80 20.11
CA GLU A 283 26.48 -5.64 19.21
C GLU A 283 26.42 -6.01 17.73
N LYS A 284 26.97 -7.18 17.35
CA LYS A 284 26.88 -7.68 15.98
C LYS A 284 25.45 -8.04 15.56
N ALA A 285 24.63 -8.54 16.49
CA ALA A 285 23.24 -8.86 16.22
C ALA A 285 22.35 -7.61 16.14
N LEU A 286 22.64 -6.58 16.94
CA LEU A 286 21.87 -5.33 16.99
C LEU A 286 21.88 -4.56 15.67
N ALA A 287 22.95 -4.67 14.88
CA ALA A 287 23.06 -4.00 13.58
C ALA A 287 21.91 -4.31 12.61
N THR A 288 21.27 -5.47 12.78
CA THR A 288 20.13 -5.90 11.94
C THR A 288 18.84 -6.11 12.74
N ALA A 289 18.83 -5.78 14.03
CA ALA A 289 17.70 -6.03 14.90
C ALA A 289 16.60 -4.96 14.74
N PHE A 290 15.35 -5.44 14.79
CA PHE A 290 14.16 -4.60 14.85
C PHE A 290 13.81 -4.23 16.29
N ASP A 291 14.06 -5.16 17.21
CA ASP A 291 13.92 -4.99 18.65
C ASP A 291 15.16 -5.57 19.34
N ILE A 292 15.65 -4.90 20.38
CA ILE A 292 16.84 -5.34 21.12
C ILE A 292 16.65 -6.72 21.74
N ARG A 293 15.43 -7.13 22.10
CA ARG A 293 15.14 -8.44 22.71
C ARG A 293 15.62 -9.59 21.83
N PHE A 294 15.55 -9.43 20.50
CA PHE A 294 16.03 -10.45 19.57
C PHE A 294 17.55 -10.68 19.58
N ALA A 295 18.32 -9.76 20.15
CA ALA A 295 19.76 -9.93 20.36
C ALA A 295 20.10 -10.65 21.68
N PHE A 296 19.11 -10.92 22.53
CA PHE A 296 19.26 -11.60 23.82
C PHE A 296 18.55 -12.95 23.81
N ASN A 297 19.23 -13.96 23.25
CA ASN A 297 18.73 -15.34 23.23
C ASN A 297 19.87 -16.35 23.42
N LYS A 298 19.51 -17.58 23.81
CA LYS A 298 20.47 -18.65 24.07
C LYS A 298 21.28 -19.08 22.83
N TRP A 299 20.75 -18.90 21.63
CA TRP A 299 21.44 -19.27 20.39
C TRP A 299 22.62 -18.36 20.08
N GLN A 300 22.49 -17.06 20.38
CA GLN A 300 23.56 -16.08 20.21
C GLN A 300 24.53 -16.11 21.39
N LEU A 301 24.00 -16.15 22.62
CA LEU A 301 24.81 -16.04 23.83
C LEU A 301 25.43 -17.37 24.27
N GLY A 302 24.92 -18.50 23.79
CA GLY A 302 25.32 -19.85 24.20
C GLY A 302 24.60 -20.28 25.48
N GLU A 303 24.10 -21.52 25.47
CA GLU A 303 23.30 -22.09 26.56
C GLU A 303 24.06 -22.17 27.89
N ASP A 304 25.33 -22.58 27.86
CA ASP A 304 26.20 -22.63 29.06
C ASP A 304 26.32 -21.25 29.72
N PHE A 305 26.44 -20.18 28.92
CA PHE A 305 26.52 -18.82 29.47
C PHE A 305 25.20 -18.39 30.11
N CYS A 306 24.08 -18.67 29.44
CA CYS A 306 22.75 -18.34 29.94
C CYS A 306 22.42 -19.08 31.23
N THR A 307 22.78 -20.36 31.34
CA THR A 307 22.46 -21.20 32.50
C THR A 307 23.48 -21.03 33.64
N GLU A 308 24.78 -21.15 33.36
CA GLU A 308 25.82 -21.17 34.40
C GLU A 308 26.21 -19.78 34.90
N VAL A 309 26.13 -18.75 34.06
CA VAL A 309 26.54 -17.38 34.42
C VAL A 309 25.35 -16.49 34.71
N LEU A 310 24.36 -16.47 33.82
CA LEU A 310 23.16 -15.63 34.01
C LEU A 310 22.12 -16.27 34.95
N GLY A 311 22.26 -17.57 35.25
CA GLY A 311 21.36 -18.29 36.15
C GLY A 311 19.94 -18.44 35.58
N LEU A 312 19.79 -18.42 34.26
CA LEU A 312 18.51 -18.58 33.58
C LEU A 312 18.14 -20.06 33.47
N ASP A 313 16.87 -20.36 33.68
CA ASP A 313 16.33 -21.71 33.57
C ASP A 313 16.29 -22.15 32.09
N ALA A 314 16.79 -23.36 31.81
CA ALA A 314 16.90 -23.86 30.43
C ALA A 314 15.53 -24.12 29.79
N ASP A 315 14.58 -24.65 30.57
CA ASP A 315 13.24 -24.96 30.09
C ASP A 315 12.45 -23.66 29.84
N ALA A 316 12.63 -22.65 30.70
CA ALA A 316 12.02 -21.33 30.50
C ALA A 316 12.53 -20.64 29.22
N MET A 317 13.81 -20.81 28.86
CA MET A 317 14.37 -20.23 27.63
C MET A 317 13.92 -20.93 26.33
N ASP A 318 13.26 -22.08 26.42
CA ASP A 318 12.61 -22.72 25.27
C ASP A 318 11.16 -22.25 25.06
N ASP A 319 10.61 -21.49 25.99
CA ASP A 319 9.34 -20.81 25.83
C ASP A 319 9.46 -19.69 24.79
N LEU A 320 8.46 -19.58 23.91
CA LEU A 320 8.40 -18.56 22.87
C LEU A 320 8.18 -17.16 23.46
N ASP A 321 7.59 -17.07 24.64
CA ASP A 321 7.24 -15.81 25.32
C ASP A 321 8.32 -15.34 26.30
N PHE A 322 9.47 -16.03 26.34
CA PHE A 322 10.54 -15.71 27.28
C PHE A 322 11.30 -14.41 26.91
N ASP A 323 11.13 -13.36 27.72
CA ASP A 323 11.95 -12.15 27.67
C ASP A 323 13.18 -12.26 28.58
N MET A 324 14.35 -12.51 27.98
CA MET A 324 15.62 -12.61 28.69
C MET A 324 16.01 -11.31 29.42
N LEU A 325 15.71 -10.14 28.86
CA LEU A 325 16.05 -8.86 29.49
C LEU A 325 15.21 -8.63 30.75
N ALA A 326 13.92 -8.99 30.70
CA ALA A 326 13.05 -8.96 31.86
C ALA A 326 13.52 -9.95 32.95
N ALA A 327 13.90 -11.17 32.57
CA ALA A 327 14.47 -12.17 33.48
C ALA A 327 15.78 -11.71 34.15
N LEU A 328 16.57 -10.89 33.45
CA LEU A 328 17.77 -10.23 33.99
C LEU A 328 17.46 -9.02 34.89
N GLY A 329 16.19 -8.74 35.16
CA GLY A 329 15.73 -7.69 36.06
C GLY A 329 15.75 -6.29 35.47
N PHE A 330 15.73 -6.15 34.14
CA PHE A 330 15.44 -4.87 33.49
C PHE A 330 13.94 -4.63 33.46
N THR A 331 13.53 -3.41 33.78
CA THR A 331 12.13 -2.99 33.68
C THR A 331 11.71 -2.77 32.22
N LYS A 332 10.41 -2.88 31.92
CA LYS A 332 9.87 -2.60 30.58
C LYS A 332 10.31 -1.22 30.06
N GLN A 333 10.30 -0.20 30.91
CA GLN A 333 10.74 1.16 30.57
C GLN A 333 12.24 1.25 30.22
N GLU A 334 13.10 0.50 30.91
CA GLU A 334 14.53 0.46 30.61
C GLU A 334 14.81 -0.26 29.28
N ILE A 335 14.05 -1.32 28.99
CA ILE A 335 14.14 -2.07 27.73
C ILE A 335 13.67 -1.19 26.57
N GLU A 336 12.52 -0.53 26.70
CA GLU A 336 11.97 0.38 25.68
C GLU A 336 12.91 1.56 25.40
N ALA A 337 13.49 2.17 26.45
CA ALA A 337 14.41 3.28 26.28
C ALA A 337 15.72 2.86 25.58
N ALA A 338 16.25 1.67 25.89
CA ALA A 338 17.38 1.10 25.17
C ALA A 338 17.00 0.73 23.73
N ASN A 339 15.80 0.18 23.52
CA ASN A 339 15.30 -0.18 22.20
C ASN A 339 15.18 1.05 21.30
N LEU A 340 14.64 2.16 21.83
CA LEU A 340 14.55 3.42 21.10
C LEU A 340 15.93 3.93 20.70
N HIS A 341 16.92 3.84 21.59
CA HIS A 341 18.30 4.26 21.32
C HIS A 341 18.98 3.41 20.23
N VAL A 342 18.82 2.09 20.30
CA VAL A 342 19.47 1.14 19.38
C VAL A 342 18.73 1.06 18.05
N CYS A 343 17.42 0.85 18.11
CA CYS A 343 16.59 0.51 16.97
C CYS A 343 15.88 1.70 16.32
N GLY A 344 15.86 2.85 17.00
CA GLY A 344 15.26 4.09 16.50
C GLY A 344 13.76 4.17 16.73
N ALA A 345 13.24 5.40 16.71
CA ALA A 345 11.82 5.68 16.84
C ALA A 345 11.03 5.29 15.58
N MET A 346 11.71 5.21 14.44
CA MET A 346 11.15 5.11 13.07
C MET A 346 10.23 6.28 12.67
N THR A 347 9.97 7.23 13.56
CA THR A 347 9.29 8.52 13.36
C THR A 347 10.22 9.68 13.69
N LEU A 348 9.84 10.89 13.25
CA LEU A 348 10.46 12.13 13.72
C LEU A 348 9.68 12.80 14.86
N GLU A 349 8.52 12.26 15.25
CA GLU A 349 7.78 12.76 16.40
C GLU A 349 8.63 12.60 17.69
N GLY A 350 8.82 13.70 18.40
CA GLY A 350 9.69 13.74 19.59
C GLY A 350 11.18 13.80 19.30
N ALA A 351 11.61 13.89 18.03
CA ALA A 351 13.02 13.96 17.68
C ALA A 351 13.69 15.21 18.29
N PRO A 352 14.91 15.07 18.85
CA PRO A 352 15.56 16.14 19.59
C PRO A 352 15.86 17.35 18.70
N GLY A 353 15.32 18.50 19.09
CA GLY A 353 15.55 19.76 18.39
C GLY A 353 14.68 19.97 17.14
N LEU A 354 13.85 19.00 16.74
CA LEU A 354 12.84 19.21 15.71
C LEU A 354 11.68 20.04 16.27
N LYS A 355 11.27 21.07 15.53
CA LYS A 355 10.12 21.90 15.87
C LYS A 355 8.82 21.23 15.43
N ASP A 356 7.80 21.29 16.28
CA ASP A 356 6.47 20.72 15.99
C ASP A 356 5.82 21.32 14.73
N GLU A 357 6.07 22.61 14.44
CA GLU A 357 5.56 23.28 13.25
C GLU A 357 6.07 22.66 11.93
N HIS A 358 7.18 21.92 11.97
CA HIS A 358 7.78 21.26 10.81
C HIS A 358 7.35 19.78 10.67
N LEU A 359 6.72 19.18 11.69
CA LEU A 359 6.25 17.79 11.63
C LEU A 359 5.34 17.49 10.42
N PRO A 360 4.41 18.37 9.98
CA PRO A 360 3.56 18.10 8.82
C PRO A 360 4.30 17.83 7.50
N VAL A 361 5.58 18.21 7.40
CA VAL A 361 6.44 17.92 6.24
C VAL A 361 6.72 16.42 6.10
N PHE A 362 6.71 15.70 7.23
CA PHE A 362 7.12 14.30 7.35
C PHE A 362 5.93 13.35 7.55
N ASP A 363 4.69 13.84 7.47
CA ASP A 363 3.51 13.00 7.58
C ASP A 363 3.46 11.98 6.42
N CYS A 364 3.44 10.70 6.76
CA CYS A 364 3.35 9.58 5.83
C CYS A 364 1.91 9.12 5.62
N ALA A 365 1.71 8.15 4.71
CA ALA A 365 0.41 7.52 4.49
C ALA A 365 -0.15 6.80 5.73
N ASN A 366 0.72 6.36 6.64
CA ASN A 366 0.40 5.68 7.88
C ASN A 366 1.28 6.22 9.03
N PRO A 367 0.89 5.99 10.29
CA PRO A 367 1.79 6.23 11.43
C PRO A 367 3.13 5.52 11.22
N CYS A 368 4.20 6.20 11.63
CA CYS A 368 5.56 5.67 11.50
C CYS A 368 6.07 5.20 12.86
N GLY A 369 6.58 3.96 12.93
CA GLY A 369 7.09 3.39 14.18
C GLY A 369 6.02 3.17 15.25
N ARG A 370 6.46 2.66 16.42
CA ARG A 370 5.58 2.34 17.56
C ARG A 370 4.94 3.58 18.20
N ILE A 371 5.71 4.66 18.29
CA ILE A 371 5.30 5.86 19.04
C ILE A 371 4.70 6.96 18.15
N GLY A 372 4.75 6.78 16.83
CA GLY A 372 4.21 7.75 15.88
C GLY A 372 2.70 7.76 15.90
N LYS A 373 2.12 8.97 15.84
CA LYS A 373 0.67 9.19 15.87
C LYS A 373 0.19 9.94 14.64
N ARG A 374 1.08 10.65 13.94
CA ARG A 374 0.75 11.47 12.79
C ARG A 374 0.73 10.66 11.51
N TYR A 375 -0.27 10.94 10.68
CA TYR A 375 -0.40 10.39 9.34
C TYR A 375 -1.35 11.26 8.51
N LEU A 376 -1.26 11.08 7.19
CA LEU A 376 -2.10 11.78 6.22
C LEU A 376 -3.53 11.26 6.25
N SER A 377 -4.49 12.16 6.43
CA SER A 377 -5.91 11.82 6.44
C SER A 377 -6.41 11.34 5.07
N VAL A 378 -7.51 10.59 5.05
CA VAL A 378 -8.21 10.20 3.81
C VAL A 378 -8.51 11.41 2.91
N GLU A 379 -8.93 12.53 3.51
CA GLU A 379 -9.21 13.77 2.82
C GLU A 379 -7.96 14.37 2.15
N SER A 380 -6.79 14.30 2.80
CA SER A 380 -5.53 14.80 2.23
C SER A 380 -5.15 14.06 0.94
N HIS A 381 -5.34 12.73 0.90
CA HIS A 381 -5.12 11.91 -0.30
C HIS A 381 -6.05 12.35 -1.44
N ILE A 382 -7.34 12.52 -1.15
CA ILE A 382 -8.36 12.94 -2.13
C ILE A 382 -8.06 14.35 -2.66
N ARG A 383 -7.70 15.29 -1.79
CA ARG A 383 -7.41 16.67 -2.18
C ARG A 383 -6.13 16.78 -3.01
N MET A 384 -5.11 15.97 -2.73
CA MET A 384 -3.93 15.91 -3.61
C MET A 384 -4.30 15.37 -4.99
N MET A 385 -5.11 14.31 -5.07
CA MET A 385 -5.62 13.85 -6.36
C MET A 385 -6.43 14.93 -7.07
N ALA A 386 -7.24 15.70 -6.34
CA ALA A 386 -8.04 16.78 -6.91
C ALA A 386 -7.19 17.94 -7.44
N ALA A 387 -6.00 18.17 -6.88
CA ALA A 387 -5.07 19.17 -7.40
C ALA A 387 -4.43 18.74 -8.73
N ALA A 388 -4.18 17.44 -8.94
CA ALA A 388 -3.51 16.92 -10.13
C ALA A 388 -4.46 16.47 -11.25
N GLN A 389 -5.52 15.74 -10.89
CA GLN A 389 -6.40 15.04 -11.83
C GLN A 389 -7.13 15.91 -12.87
N PRO A 390 -7.48 17.19 -12.58
CA PRO A 390 -8.00 18.13 -13.58
C PRO A 390 -7.09 18.29 -14.78
N PHE A 391 -5.80 17.99 -14.63
CA PHE A 391 -4.79 18.14 -15.68
C PHE A 391 -4.36 16.83 -16.30
N ILE A 392 -4.83 15.67 -15.83
CA ILE A 392 -4.47 14.38 -16.41
C ILE A 392 -5.54 13.97 -17.42
N SER A 393 -5.17 13.53 -18.61
CA SER A 393 -6.15 13.13 -19.64
C SER A 393 -6.82 11.79 -19.34
N GLY A 394 -6.03 10.80 -18.93
CA GLY A 394 -6.50 9.58 -18.28
C GLY A 394 -6.95 9.83 -16.84
N ALA A 395 -6.64 8.90 -15.95
CA ALA A 395 -6.89 9.01 -14.51
C ALA A 395 -5.60 8.87 -13.70
N ILE A 396 -5.74 8.86 -12.38
CA ILE A 396 -4.66 8.59 -11.44
C ILE A 396 -4.92 7.22 -10.81
N SER A 397 -3.91 6.35 -10.83
CA SER A 397 -3.91 5.08 -10.12
C SER A 397 -3.19 5.26 -8.80
N LYS A 398 -3.90 5.88 -7.86
CA LYS A 398 -3.47 6.14 -6.48
C LYS A 398 -4.41 5.44 -5.54
N THR A 399 -3.87 4.83 -4.49
CA THR A 399 -4.66 4.24 -3.42
C THR A 399 -4.87 5.27 -2.30
N ILE A 400 -6.10 5.38 -1.83
CA ILE A 400 -6.46 6.14 -0.64
C ILE A 400 -6.46 5.15 0.53
N ASN A 401 -5.44 5.25 1.39
CA ASN A 401 -5.33 4.38 2.56
C ASN A 401 -6.28 4.87 3.65
N MET A 402 -7.03 3.93 4.22
CA MET A 402 -7.95 4.14 5.32
C MET A 402 -7.51 3.27 6.49
N PRO A 403 -7.67 3.73 7.74
CA PRO A 403 -7.33 2.94 8.91
C PRO A 403 -8.21 1.68 8.99
N ASN A 404 -7.75 0.66 9.70
CA ASN A 404 -8.46 -0.62 9.87
C ASN A 404 -9.90 -0.42 10.40
N ASN A 405 -10.07 0.51 11.34
CA ASN A 405 -11.35 0.85 11.95
C ASN A 405 -12.29 1.70 11.06
N ALA A 406 -11.91 2.02 9.81
CA ALA A 406 -12.75 2.81 8.92
C ALA A 406 -14.10 2.12 8.64
N SER A 407 -15.17 2.90 8.81
CA SER A 407 -16.55 2.46 8.66
C SER A 407 -17.04 2.52 7.20
N VAL A 408 -18.21 1.93 6.96
CA VAL A 408 -18.91 2.06 5.66
C VAL A 408 -19.25 3.53 5.35
N GLU A 409 -19.56 4.32 6.37
CA GLU A 409 -19.87 5.74 6.19
C GLU A 409 -18.62 6.53 5.78
N ASP A 410 -17.44 6.21 6.35
CA ASP A 410 -16.17 6.84 5.94
C ASP A 410 -15.85 6.55 4.46
N CYS A 411 -16.08 5.32 4.01
CA CYS A 411 -15.95 4.94 2.61
C CYS A 411 -16.90 5.76 1.71
N LYS A 412 -18.17 5.87 2.12
CA LYS A 412 -19.19 6.64 1.39
C LYS A 412 -18.82 8.11 1.29
N GLU A 413 -18.42 8.75 2.39
CA GLU A 413 -18.02 10.16 2.40
C GLU A 413 -16.77 10.39 1.54
N SER A 414 -15.84 9.43 1.50
CA SER A 414 -14.67 9.47 0.61
C SER A 414 -15.05 9.49 -0.88
N TYR A 415 -16.01 8.64 -1.28
CA TYR A 415 -16.55 8.65 -2.65
C TYR A 415 -17.33 9.94 -2.94
N LEU A 416 -18.13 10.44 -2.00
CA LEU A 416 -18.89 11.68 -2.16
C LEU A 416 -17.98 12.90 -2.30
N LEU A 417 -16.93 12.99 -1.48
CA LEU A 417 -15.93 14.06 -1.59
C LEU A 417 -15.23 14.00 -2.94
N SER A 418 -14.82 12.81 -3.37
CA SER A 418 -14.16 12.59 -4.67
C SER A 418 -15.05 13.01 -5.84
N TRP A 419 -16.34 12.66 -5.78
CA TRP A 419 -17.32 13.09 -6.78
C TRP A 419 -17.51 14.61 -6.79
N LYS A 420 -17.64 15.25 -5.62
CA LYS A 420 -17.75 16.72 -5.48
C LYS A 420 -16.52 17.46 -6.04
N LEU A 421 -15.36 16.83 -6.01
CA LEU A 421 -14.09 17.36 -6.54
C LEU A 421 -13.81 16.93 -7.99
N ALA A 422 -14.82 16.37 -8.68
CA ALA A 422 -14.73 15.91 -10.07
C ALA A 422 -13.61 14.89 -10.34
N LEU A 423 -13.31 14.02 -9.38
CA LEU A 423 -12.33 12.96 -9.58
C LEU A 423 -12.84 11.92 -10.58
N LYS A 424 -11.97 11.51 -11.51
CA LYS A 424 -12.21 10.49 -12.54
C LYS A 424 -12.12 9.06 -12.00
N ALA A 425 -11.27 8.86 -10.99
CA ALA A 425 -11.03 7.58 -10.35
C ALA A 425 -10.83 7.79 -8.84
N ASN A 426 -11.30 6.81 -8.06
CA ASN A 426 -11.07 6.69 -6.63
C ASN A 426 -10.86 5.19 -6.35
N ALA A 427 -9.74 4.85 -5.71
CA ALA A 427 -9.47 3.51 -5.21
C ALA A 427 -9.22 3.61 -3.70
N LEU A 428 -10.12 3.02 -2.91
CA LEU A 428 -9.99 2.94 -1.46
C LEU A 428 -9.29 1.64 -1.07
N TYR A 429 -8.45 1.73 -0.05
CA TYR A 429 -7.87 0.58 0.61
C TYR A 429 -7.99 0.76 2.11
N ARG A 430 -8.78 -0.11 2.76
CA ARG A 430 -8.86 -0.17 4.21
C ARG A 430 -7.78 -1.12 4.73
N ASP A 431 -7.00 -0.68 5.70
CA ASP A 431 -6.01 -1.54 6.32
C ASP A 431 -6.67 -2.81 6.90
N GLY A 432 -5.93 -3.91 6.89
CA GLY A 432 -6.43 -5.25 7.25
C GLY A 432 -7.39 -5.89 6.24
N SER A 433 -7.86 -5.21 5.18
CA SER A 433 -8.85 -5.76 4.24
C SER A 433 -8.33 -6.83 3.25
N LYS A 434 -7.03 -7.14 3.26
CA LYS A 434 -6.42 -8.21 2.45
C LYS A 434 -5.55 -9.10 3.34
N LEU A 435 -5.73 -10.42 3.20
CA LEU A 435 -4.97 -11.48 3.91
C LEU A 435 -3.45 -11.44 3.69
N SER A 436 -3.02 -10.90 2.54
CA SER A 436 -1.61 -10.69 2.24
C SER A 436 -1.44 -9.27 1.70
N GLN A 437 -0.65 -8.49 2.42
CA GLN A 437 -0.36 -7.10 2.07
C GLN A 437 1.14 -6.96 1.75
N PRO A 438 1.51 -6.27 0.66
CA PRO A 438 2.92 -6.00 0.36
C PRO A 438 3.59 -5.11 1.41
N LEU A 439 2.81 -4.26 2.09
CA LEU A 439 3.23 -3.32 3.12
C LEU A 439 2.15 -3.30 4.20
N ASN A 440 2.51 -3.56 5.46
CA ASN A 440 1.60 -3.53 6.60
C ASN A 440 2.04 -2.41 7.56
N SER A 441 1.08 -1.64 8.09
CA SER A 441 1.34 -0.60 9.08
C SER A 441 1.39 -1.14 10.52
N GLN A 442 0.69 -2.25 10.78
CA GLN A 442 0.44 -2.81 12.11
C GLN A 442 1.49 -3.83 12.57
N LEU A 443 2.76 -3.60 12.27
CA LEU A 443 3.84 -4.45 12.79
C LEU A 443 4.21 -4.12 14.25
N LEU A 444 3.57 -3.13 14.88
CA LEU A 444 4.14 -2.36 15.99
C LEU A 444 3.12 -1.77 17.00
N ASP A 445 1.90 -2.31 17.13
CA ASP A 445 0.96 -1.90 18.20
C ASP A 445 0.97 -2.93 19.34
N ASP A 446 1.39 -2.50 20.55
CA ASP A 446 1.33 -3.27 21.81
C ASP A 446 -0.04 -3.17 22.53
N ASP A 447 -1.02 -2.46 21.96
CA ASP A 447 -2.30 -2.15 22.63
C ASP A 447 -3.39 -3.22 22.41
N ILE A 448 -2.99 -4.43 21.99
CA ILE A 448 -3.79 -5.65 22.15
C ILE A 448 -3.06 -6.51 23.18
N GLU A 449 -3.75 -6.89 24.25
CA GLU A 449 -3.25 -7.63 25.42
C GLU A 449 -2.78 -9.08 25.13
N ASP A 450 -2.25 -9.37 23.93
CA ASP A 450 -1.69 -10.66 23.55
C ASP A 450 -0.30 -10.47 22.90
N ASP A 451 0.76 -10.80 23.66
CA ASP A 451 2.19 -10.71 23.28
C ASP A 451 2.59 -11.65 22.10
N GLU A 452 1.64 -12.32 21.43
CA GLU A 452 1.89 -13.37 20.43
C GLU A 452 2.20 -12.84 19.00
N GLU A 453 1.95 -11.56 18.69
CA GLU A 453 1.98 -11.05 17.31
C GLU A 453 3.35 -10.51 16.84
N GLU A 454 4.30 -10.12 17.69
CA GLU A 454 5.57 -9.50 17.24
C GLU A 454 6.59 -10.52 16.69
N SER A 455 6.69 -11.72 17.27
CA SER A 455 7.57 -12.85 16.81
C SER A 455 7.06 -13.53 15.52
N ALA A 456 5.76 -13.41 15.30
CA ALA A 456 4.99 -14.11 14.27
C ALA A 456 5.26 -13.64 12.85
N VAL A 457 5.47 -12.34 12.64
CA VAL A 457 5.40 -11.72 11.32
C VAL A 457 6.69 -11.90 10.52
N GLU A 458 7.85 -11.95 11.18
CA GLU A 458 9.13 -12.15 10.49
C GLU A 458 9.33 -13.61 10.06
N THR A 459 8.89 -14.56 10.90
CA THR A 459 8.87 -15.99 10.60
C THR A 459 7.92 -16.32 9.45
N LEU A 460 6.76 -15.63 9.39
CA LEU A 460 5.81 -15.71 8.27
C LEU A 460 6.40 -15.16 6.97
N VAL A 461 7.02 -13.97 6.99
CA VAL A 461 7.57 -13.33 5.78
C VAL A 461 8.77 -14.10 5.19
N ALA A 462 9.50 -14.87 6.01
CA ALA A 462 10.62 -15.70 5.60
C ALA A 462 10.25 -16.96 4.80
N GLN A 463 8.99 -17.42 4.84
CA GLN A 463 8.59 -18.69 4.25
C GLN A 463 8.02 -18.57 2.81
N PRO A 464 7.99 -19.64 2.01
CA PRO A 464 7.36 -19.64 0.69
C PRO A 464 5.87 -19.23 0.74
N ALA A 465 5.35 -18.62 -0.32
CA ALA A 465 3.99 -18.05 -0.35
C ALA A 465 2.86 -19.06 -0.02
N GLN A 466 3.06 -20.36 -0.33
CA GLN A 466 2.14 -21.43 0.04
C GLN A 466 2.15 -21.75 1.54
N GLU A 467 3.32 -21.68 2.18
CA GLU A 467 3.47 -21.97 3.61
C GLU A 467 2.99 -20.78 4.46
N ARG A 468 3.22 -19.55 3.97
CA ARG A 468 2.58 -18.32 4.50
C ARG A 468 1.06 -18.43 4.55
N ALA A 469 0.44 -18.86 3.44
CA ALA A 469 -1.00 -19.01 3.38
C ALA A 469 -1.51 -20.07 4.36
N ARG A 470 -0.73 -21.14 4.60
CA ARG A 470 -1.07 -22.19 5.58
C ARG A 470 -0.97 -21.69 7.01
N ILE A 471 0.12 -21.01 7.38
CA ILE A 471 0.34 -20.54 8.75
C ILE A 471 -0.61 -19.39 9.11
N VAL A 472 -0.92 -18.50 8.16
CA VAL A 472 -1.94 -17.46 8.36
C VAL A 472 -3.31 -18.11 8.57
N ALA A 473 -3.67 -19.13 7.77
CA ALA A 473 -4.91 -19.88 7.96
C ALA A 473 -4.95 -20.66 9.29
N GLU A 474 -3.83 -21.25 9.72
CA GLU A 474 -3.71 -21.96 11.01
C GLU A 474 -3.81 -20.99 12.21
N ARG A 475 -3.18 -19.82 12.16
CA ARG A 475 -3.27 -18.79 13.22
C ARG A 475 -4.65 -18.16 13.32
N SER A 476 -5.28 -17.84 12.19
CA SER A 476 -6.67 -17.38 12.20
C SER A 476 -7.62 -18.44 12.76
N ALA A 477 -7.35 -19.72 12.54
CA ALA A 477 -8.10 -20.82 13.16
C ALA A 477 -7.84 -20.95 14.67
N MET A 478 -6.64 -20.63 15.17
CA MET A 478 -6.31 -20.61 16.60
C MET A 478 -6.95 -19.41 17.33
N GLN A 479 -6.82 -18.19 16.80
CA GLN A 479 -7.49 -17.00 17.35
C GLN A 479 -9.03 -17.16 17.34
N LEU A 480 -9.57 -17.90 16.36
CA LEU A 480 -10.99 -18.29 16.30
C LEU A 480 -11.35 -19.29 17.42
N ALA A 481 -10.47 -20.24 17.75
CA ALA A 481 -10.70 -21.20 18.83
C ALA A 481 -10.74 -20.51 20.20
N GLU A 482 -9.85 -19.56 20.47
CA GLU A 482 -9.83 -18.81 21.73
C GLU A 482 -11.05 -17.91 21.91
N ARG A 483 -11.47 -17.20 20.85
CA ARG A 483 -12.71 -16.40 20.87
C ARG A 483 -13.97 -17.24 21.09
N VAL A 484 -13.95 -18.51 20.70
CA VAL A 484 -15.08 -19.45 20.90
C VAL A 484 -15.06 -20.07 22.30
N VAL A 485 -13.89 -20.38 22.86
CA VAL A 485 -13.73 -20.92 24.22
C VAL A 485 -14.20 -19.92 25.30
N ALA A 486 -14.12 -18.62 25.03
CA ALA A 486 -14.67 -17.57 25.89
C ALA A 486 -16.21 -17.58 26.02
N SER A 487 -16.93 -18.38 25.21
CA SER A 487 -18.37 -18.59 25.36
C SER A 487 -18.67 -20.05 25.74
N GLU A 488 -19.06 -20.30 26.98
CA GLU A 488 -19.60 -21.59 27.44
C GLU A 488 -20.98 -21.85 26.79
N LYS A 489 -21.02 -22.08 25.47
CA LYS A 489 -22.25 -22.48 24.77
C LYS A 489 -22.37 -23.99 24.79
N THR A 490 -23.40 -24.48 25.46
CA THR A 490 -23.85 -25.87 25.38
C THR A 490 -24.34 -26.17 23.95
N ARG A 491 -24.01 -27.36 23.43
CA ARG A 491 -24.40 -27.80 22.08
C ARG A 491 -25.91 -27.72 21.88
N ASP A 492 -26.36 -26.94 20.91
CA ASP A 492 -27.76 -26.82 20.53
C ASP A 492 -28.12 -27.89 19.49
N ARG A 493 -28.86 -28.92 19.91
CA ARG A 493 -29.19 -30.07 19.06
C ARG A 493 -30.38 -29.76 18.15
N LEU A 494 -30.27 -30.14 16.87
CA LEU A 494 -31.36 -29.99 15.92
C LEU A 494 -32.55 -30.93 16.27
N PRO A 495 -33.79 -30.53 15.94
CA PRO A 495 -34.96 -31.40 16.03
C PRO A 495 -34.85 -32.64 15.13
N ASP A 496 -35.48 -33.75 15.55
CA ASP A 496 -35.51 -35.00 14.79
C ASP A 496 -36.16 -34.85 13.40
N ARG A 497 -37.09 -33.90 13.26
CA ARG A 497 -37.70 -33.51 11.98
C ARG A 497 -37.43 -32.04 11.71
N ARG A 498 -36.77 -31.76 10.59
CA ARG A 498 -36.28 -30.42 10.23
C ARG A 498 -36.44 -30.12 8.76
N LYS A 499 -36.39 -28.84 8.42
CA LYS A 499 -36.35 -28.36 7.04
C LYS A 499 -34.91 -28.35 6.54
N GLY A 500 -34.76 -28.22 5.23
CA GLY A 500 -33.48 -28.14 4.56
C GLY A 500 -33.67 -28.10 3.05
N TYR A 501 -32.62 -27.75 2.33
CA TYR A 501 -32.62 -27.79 0.87
C TYR A 501 -31.52 -28.72 0.36
N THR A 502 -31.69 -29.20 -0.88
CA THR A 502 -30.70 -30.03 -1.56
C THR A 502 -30.32 -29.36 -2.86
N GLN A 503 -29.03 -29.07 -3.02
CA GLN A 503 -28.45 -28.54 -4.25
C GLN A 503 -27.57 -29.59 -4.90
N LYS A 504 -27.82 -29.85 -6.18
CA LYS A 504 -26.95 -30.64 -7.03
C LYS A 504 -26.15 -29.71 -7.93
N ALA A 505 -24.84 -29.91 -8.02
CA ALA A 505 -23.99 -29.22 -8.98
C ALA A 505 -22.91 -30.13 -9.57
N LEU A 506 -22.27 -29.67 -10.63
CA LEU A 506 -20.99 -30.19 -11.08
C LEU A 506 -19.92 -29.12 -10.91
N VAL A 507 -18.80 -29.46 -10.28
CA VAL A 507 -17.61 -28.59 -10.13
C VAL A 507 -16.45 -29.29 -10.84
N GLY A 508 -15.86 -28.66 -11.86
CA GLY A 508 -14.76 -29.28 -12.60
C GLY A 508 -15.13 -30.61 -13.28
N GLY A 509 -16.43 -30.86 -13.53
CA GLY A 509 -16.95 -32.13 -14.04
C GLY A 509 -17.29 -33.18 -12.97
N HIS A 510 -17.04 -32.91 -11.69
CA HIS A 510 -17.35 -33.78 -10.56
C HIS A 510 -18.71 -33.45 -9.94
N LYS A 511 -19.55 -34.47 -9.70
CA LYS A 511 -20.90 -34.27 -9.16
C LYS A 511 -20.85 -34.10 -7.64
N VAL A 512 -21.42 -32.99 -7.15
CA VAL A 512 -21.56 -32.66 -5.73
C VAL A 512 -23.03 -32.47 -5.40
N TYR A 513 -23.45 -33.03 -4.25
CA TYR A 513 -24.77 -32.85 -3.67
C TYR A 513 -24.58 -32.24 -2.28
N LEU A 514 -25.00 -30.99 -2.10
CA LEU A 514 -25.05 -30.30 -0.82
C LEU A 514 -26.46 -30.43 -0.26
N ARG A 515 -26.60 -30.89 0.98
CA ARG A 515 -27.87 -30.87 1.73
C ARG A 515 -27.69 -30.10 3.02
N THR A 516 -28.69 -29.33 3.42
CA THR A 516 -28.71 -28.63 4.71
C THR A 516 -29.75 -29.22 5.66
N GLY A 517 -29.52 -29.04 6.96
CA GLY A 517 -30.54 -29.14 7.99
C GLY A 517 -30.65 -27.80 8.73
N GLU A 518 -31.87 -27.31 8.87
CA GLU A 518 -32.18 -25.98 9.41
C GLU A 518 -32.93 -26.09 10.74
N TYR A 519 -32.68 -25.15 11.65
CA TYR A 519 -33.50 -24.89 12.83
C TYR A 519 -34.86 -24.28 12.42
N ASP A 520 -35.82 -24.23 13.34
CA ASP A 520 -37.17 -23.73 13.07
C ASP A 520 -37.21 -22.23 12.70
N ASP A 521 -36.17 -21.48 13.10
CA ASP A 521 -35.97 -20.07 12.76
C ASP A 521 -35.31 -19.85 11.38
N GLY A 522 -34.95 -20.93 10.68
CA GLY A 522 -34.29 -20.90 9.38
C GLY A 522 -32.76 -20.83 9.43
N LYS A 523 -32.14 -20.81 10.62
CA LYS A 523 -30.69 -20.90 10.76
C LYS A 523 -30.19 -22.29 10.32
N ILE A 524 -29.07 -22.36 9.63
CA ILE A 524 -28.44 -23.64 9.25
C ILE A 524 -27.74 -24.24 10.47
N GLY A 525 -28.03 -25.52 10.76
CA GLY A 525 -27.43 -26.26 11.87
C GLY A 525 -26.62 -27.49 11.45
N GLU A 526 -26.78 -27.96 10.21
CA GLU A 526 -25.94 -29.02 9.66
C GLU A 526 -25.87 -28.98 8.13
N ILE A 527 -24.79 -29.53 7.59
CA ILE A 527 -24.57 -29.73 6.17
C ILE A 527 -24.16 -31.18 5.89
N PHE A 528 -24.50 -31.67 4.71
CA PHE A 528 -24.06 -32.97 4.18
C PHE A 528 -23.55 -32.81 2.76
N ILE A 529 -22.44 -33.48 2.48
CA ILE A 529 -21.78 -33.44 1.17
C ILE A 529 -21.72 -34.86 0.64
N ASP A 530 -22.42 -35.09 -0.47
CA ASP A 530 -22.42 -36.36 -1.20
C ASP A 530 -21.72 -36.20 -2.55
N MET A 531 -20.82 -37.13 -2.85
CA MET A 531 -20.03 -37.12 -4.09
C MET A 531 -19.97 -38.49 -4.74
N HIS A 532 -20.08 -38.52 -6.07
CA HIS A 532 -20.03 -39.75 -6.87
C HIS A 532 -18.77 -39.84 -7.71
N LYS A 533 -18.19 -41.05 -7.77
CA LYS A 533 -16.98 -41.41 -8.53
C LYS A 533 -15.64 -40.92 -7.96
N GLU A 534 -15.63 -40.37 -6.75
CA GLU A 534 -14.39 -40.09 -6.00
C GLU A 534 -13.85 -41.32 -5.27
N GLY A 535 -12.54 -41.33 -5.05
CA GLY A 535 -11.86 -42.28 -4.18
C GLY A 535 -12.42 -42.27 -2.75
N ALA A 536 -12.38 -43.43 -2.08
CA ALA A 536 -12.93 -43.59 -0.73
C ALA A 536 -12.35 -42.60 0.30
N ALA A 537 -11.05 -42.28 0.19
CA ALA A 537 -10.38 -41.32 1.05
C ALA A 537 -10.97 -39.90 0.93
N PHE A 538 -11.19 -39.42 -0.31
CA PHE A 538 -11.72 -38.08 -0.54
C PHE A 538 -13.16 -37.95 -0.07
N ARG A 539 -13.99 -38.98 -0.31
CA ARG A 539 -15.37 -39.05 0.21
C ARG A 539 -15.40 -39.02 1.74
N SER A 540 -14.51 -39.77 2.39
CA SER A 540 -14.41 -39.77 3.85
C SER A 540 -14.00 -38.41 4.40
N LEU A 541 -13.09 -37.73 3.72
CA LEU A 541 -12.61 -36.40 4.12
C LEU A 541 -13.70 -35.33 3.99
N MET A 542 -14.45 -35.32 2.87
CA MET A 542 -15.61 -34.42 2.70
C MET A 542 -16.73 -34.69 3.70
N ASN A 543 -16.98 -35.96 4.03
CA ASN A 543 -17.95 -36.31 5.07
C ASN A 543 -17.51 -35.84 6.46
N ASN A 544 -16.24 -36.04 6.81
CA ASN A 544 -15.68 -35.57 8.09
C ASN A 544 -15.70 -34.03 8.17
N PHE A 545 -15.42 -33.34 7.06
CA PHE A 545 -15.55 -31.89 6.96
C PHE A 545 -16.99 -31.43 7.21
N ALA A 546 -17.97 -32.05 6.56
CA ALA A 546 -19.39 -31.74 6.75
C ALA A 546 -19.81 -31.91 8.22
N ILE A 547 -19.33 -32.99 8.87
CA ILE A 547 -19.57 -33.24 10.30
C ILE A 547 -18.94 -32.14 11.17
N ALA A 548 -17.70 -31.73 10.89
CA ALA A 548 -17.00 -30.71 11.66
C ALA A 548 -17.72 -29.35 11.59
N VAL A 549 -18.11 -28.92 10.39
CA VAL A 549 -18.89 -27.68 10.19
C VAL A 549 -20.24 -27.76 10.90
N SER A 550 -20.95 -28.89 10.77
CA SER A 550 -22.25 -29.10 11.43
C SER A 550 -22.14 -29.04 12.95
N LEU A 551 -21.07 -29.61 13.52
CA LEU A 551 -20.82 -29.51 14.96
C LEU A 551 -20.59 -28.06 15.38
N GLY A 552 -19.71 -27.32 14.71
CA GLY A 552 -19.45 -25.93 15.10
C GLY A 552 -20.67 -25.02 14.96
N LEU A 553 -21.50 -25.21 13.92
CA LEU A 553 -22.78 -24.51 13.79
C LEU A 553 -23.70 -24.78 15.01
N GLN A 554 -23.73 -26.02 15.51
CA GLN A 554 -24.48 -26.42 16.71
C GLN A 554 -23.88 -25.89 18.02
N TYR A 555 -22.58 -25.58 18.05
CA TYR A 555 -21.94 -24.88 19.16
C TYR A 555 -22.00 -23.35 19.03
N GLY A 556 -22.66 -22.85 17.97
CA GLY A 556 -22.95 -21.43 17.80
C GLY A 556 -21.88 -20.66 17.04
N VAL A 557 -20.97 -21.33 16.34
CA VAL A 557 -20.07 -20.68 15.36
C VAL A 557 -20.94 -20.06 14.25
N PRO A 558 -20.78 -18.76 13.93
CA PRO A 558 -21.51 -18.13 12.83
C PRO A 558 -21.17 -18.78 11.49
N LEU A 559 -22.14 -18.82 10.56
CA LEU A 559 -21.93 -19.42 9.24
C LEU A 559 -20.94 -18.59 8.42
N GLU A 560 -20.97 -17.28 8.61
CA GLU A 560 -20.11 -16.30 7.94
C GLU A 560 -18.62 -16.60 8.18
N GLU A 561 -18.25 -17.04 9.38
CA GLU A 561 -16.87 -17.43 9.72
C GLU A 561 -16.39 -18.63 8.88
N TYR A 562 -17.27 -19.63 8.67
CA TYR A 562 -16.95 -20.76 7.81
C TYR A 562 -16.82 -20.36 6.35
N VAL A 563 -17.69 -19.47 5.88
CA VAL A 563 -17.61 -18.92 4.52
C VAL A 563 -16.28 -18.19 4.34
N GLU A 564 -15.90 -17.32 5.27
CA GLU A 564 -14.62 -16.59 5.21
C GLU A 564 -13.42 -17.54 5.24
N ALA A 565 -13.46 -18.59 6.07
CA ALA A 565 -12.34 -19.54 6.21
C ALA A 565 -12.12 -20.43 4.96
N PHE A 566 -13.19 -20.83 4.26
CA PHE A 566 -13.10 -21.84 3.19
C PHE A 566 -13.24 -21.29 1.76
N THR A 567 -13.74 -20.07 1.59
CA THR A 567 -13.78 -19.41 0.27
C THR A 567 -12.36 -19.19 -0.25
N PHE A 568 -12.16 -19.39 -1.55
CA PHE A 568 -10.88 -19.33 -2.27
C PHE A 568 -9.84 -20.40 -1.93
N THR A 569 -10.19 -21.41 -1.12
CA THR A 569 -9.36 -22.60 -0.97
C THR A 569 -9.16 -23.28 -2.34
N ARG A 570 -7.92 -23.70 -2.63
CA ARG A 570 -7.52 -24.19 -3.96
C ARG A 570 -7.03 -25.63 -3.93
N PHE A 571 -7.79 -26.53 -4.51
CA PHE A 571 -7.38 -27.91 -4.79
C PHE A 571 -8.41 -28.57 -5.71
N GLU A 572 -8.00 -29.65 -6.40
CA GLU A 572 -8.89 -30.41 -7.27
C GLU A 572 -9.88 -31.27 -6.45
N PRO A 573 -11.17 -31.38 -6.85
CA PRO A 573 -11.74 -30.85 -8.10
C PRO A 573 -12.02 -29.34 -8.12
N ALA A 574 -11.60 -28.66 -9.19
CA ALA A 574 -11.82 -27.23 -9.41
C ALA A 574 -12.32 -26.92 -10.84
N GLY A 575 -12.95 -25.76 -11.03
CA GLY A 575 -13.34 -25.25 -12.33
C GLY A 575 -14.82 -24.93 -12.48
N LEU A 576 -15.28 -24.94 -13.74
CA LEU A 576 -16.59 -24.41 -14.11
C LEU A 576 -17.72 -25.15 -13.39
N VAL A 577 -18.65 -24.37 -12.82
CA VAL A 577 -19.78 -24.87 -12.04
C VAL A 577 -21.03 -24.97 -12.92
N GLN A 578 -21.67 -26.13 -12.93
CA GLN A 578 -22.92 -26.38 -13.66
C GLN A 578 -24.03 -26.82 -12.69
N GLY A 579 -25.26 -26.39 -12.95
CA GLY A 579 -26.41 -26.71 -12.11
C GLY A 579 -26.61 -25.79 -10.90
N ASN A 580 -25.80 -24.73 -10.77
CA ASN A 580 -26.01 -23.64 -9.83
C ASN A 580 -26.28 -22.34 -10.61
N ASP A 581 -27.34 -21.62 -10.21
CA ASP A 581 -27.79 -20.44 -10.95
C ASP A 581 -26.89 -19.22 -10.72
N ARG A 582 -26.20 -19.16 -9.58
CA ARG A 582 -25.39 -18.01 -9.14
C ARG A 582 -23.88 -18.25 -9.29
N ILE A 583 -23.41 -19.41 -8.85
CA ILE A 583 -21.98 -19.74 -8.85
C ILE A 583 -21.61 -20.38 -10.19
N LYS A 584 -20.70 -19.75 -10.95
CA LYS A 584 -20.29 -20.20 -12.30
C LYS A 584 -18.90 -20.84 -12.36
N ASN A 585 -18.08 -20.64 -11.35
CA ASN A 585 -16.74 -21.19 -11.25
C ASN A 585 -16.36 -21.32 -9.77
N ALA A 586 -15.54 -22.31 -9.42
CA ALA A 586 -15.02 -22.49 -8.07
C ALA A 586 -13.57 -23.01 -8.12
N THR A 587 -12.74 -22.60 -7.17
CA THR A 587 -11.32 -23.00 -7.08
C THR A 587 -11.08 -24.28 -6.30
N SER A 588 -12.13 -24.82 -5.67
CA SER A 588 -12.20 -26.17 -5.10
C SER A 588 -13.66 -26.54 -4.83
N ILE A 589 -13.91 -27.74 -4.31
CA ILE A 589 -15.23 -28.15 -3.83
C ILE A 589 -15.60 -27.42 -2.53
N LEU A 590 -14.64 -27.14 -1.65
CA LEU A 590 -14.91 -26.40 -0.42
C LEU A 590 -15.21 -24.92 -0.67
N ASP A 591 -14.58 -24.32 -1.68
CA ASP A 591 -14.90 -22.97 -2.15
C ASP A 591 -16.31 -22.89 -2.76
N TYR A 592 -16.81 -23.99 -3.35
CA TYR A 592 -18.16 -24.04 -3.92
C TYR A 592 -19.28 -24.18 -2.85
N ILE A 593 -19.00 -24.93 -1.79
CA ILE A 593 -19.95 -25.26 -0.72
C ILE A 593 -20.14 -24.06 0.19
#